data_AF-A2G4D8-F1
#
_entry.id   AF-A2G4D8-F1
#
_cell.length_a   1.000
_cell.length_b   1.000
_cell.length_c   1.000
_cell.angle_alpha   90.00
_cell.angle_beta   90.00
_cell.angle_gamma   90.00
#
_symmetry.space_group_name_H-M   'P 1'
#
loop_
_entity.id
_entity.type
_entity.pdbx_description
1 polymer ?
#
loop_
_entity_poly.entity_id
_entity_poly.type
_entity_poly.pdbx_seq_one_letter_code
_entity_poly.pdbx_strand_id
1 'polypeptide(L)'
;MTVTFNVGESKEASCNSRSTGGWPDGGDAGDDTEWFKTPDDYSGSGGGSSEVKVANTDITIMLAGGGSGGCDKHKGGPAGGIGYHLGWTSNTNVVRIEESGSSRTGGKGVDSDYIPGAGGGGGWRGGPGGRWADTSPWKACGYGGSSFINNSIVTSPVIYDGTETQYTGDGCFSVETVYNCTSNCYSCSSSFICDQCIQGTKMYNGRCYGPCDQTTDATYDTGRGTCERCDSSCKTCNGPSFTQCTSCPSGKILWNNICIPPTPHSNPLLTPYKFAFKIRSLFIIKKLKLLGHLLSR
;
A
#
# COMPACT_ATOMS: atom_id res chain seq x y z
N MET A 1 5.89 -2.32 -8.39
CA MET A 1 4.64 -2.26 -9.18
C MET A 1 3.83 -1.10 -8.62
N THR A 2 3.43 -0.15 -9.46
CA THR A 2 2.58 0.98 -9.02
C THR A 2 1.13 0.62 -9.30
N VAL A 3 0.24 0.93 -8.37
CA VAL A 3 -1.20 0.65 -8.48
C VAL A 3 -2.00 1.95 -8.40
N THR A 4 -3.17 1.94 -9.01
CA THR A 4 -4.17 3.00 -8.91
C THR A 4 -5.39 2.46 -8.18
N PHE A 5 -5.90 3.24 -7.23
CA PHE A 5 -7.13 2.96 -6.50
C PHE A 5 -8.24 3.84 -7.05
N ASN A 6 -9.30 3.23 -7.55
CA ASN A 6 -10.55 3.89 -7.89
C ASN A 6 -11.56 3.50 -6.81
N VAL A 7 -12.12 4.48 -6.10
CA VAL A 7 -13.09 4.21 -5.03
C VAL A 7 -14.47 4.49 -5.58
N GLY A 8 -15.33 3.47 -5.56
CA GLY A 8 -16.71 3.57 -5.96
C GLY A 8 -17.51 4.36 -4.93
N GLU A 9 -18.36 5.24 -5.43
CA GLU A 9 -19.22 6.15 -4.68
C GLU A 9 -20.68 5.84 -5.01
N SER A 10 -21.55 6.09 -4.04
CA SER A 10 -23.00 6.20 -4.27
C SER A 10 -23.40 7.67 -4.31
N LYS A 11 -24.36 8.03 -5.17
CA LYS A 11 -24.97 9.37 -5.13
C LYS A 11 -26.10 9.40 -4.10
N GLU A 12 -26.35 10.57 -3.52
CA GLU A 12 -27.51 10.78 -2.66
C GLU A 12 -28.80 10.48 -3.44
N ALA A 13 -29.62 9.60 -2.88
CA ALA A 13 -30.92 9.27 -3.44
C ALA A 13 -31.96 10.29 -2.97
N SER A 14 -32.84 10.71 -3.87
CA SER A 14 -33.96 11.60 -3.58
C SER A 14 -35.26 10.88 -3.90
N CYS A 15 -36.23 10.95 -3.00
CA CYS A 15 -37.57 10.42 -3.26
C CYS A 15 -38.35 11.30 -4.24
N ASN A 16 -37.88 12.51 -4.58
CA ASN A 16 -38.61 13.48 -5.42
C ASN A 16 -38.05 13.59 -6.84
N SER A 17 -37.00 12.83 -7.15
CA SER A 17 -36.31 12.91 -8.43
C SER A 17 -35.49 11.65 -8.69
N ARG A 18 -35.45 11.22 -9.95
CA ARG A 18 -34.64 10.07 -10.38
C ARG A 18 -33.19 10.18 -9.91
N SER A 19 -32.73 9.11 -9.25
CA SER A 19 -31.36 8.99 -8.78
C SER A 19 -30.46 8.46 -9.91
N THR A 20 -29.36 9.17 -10.18
CA THR A 20 -28.36 8.70 -11.15
C THR A 20 -27.37 7.73 -10.51
N GLY A 21 -26.82 6.84 -11.32
CA GLY A 21 -25.83 5.84 -10.92
C GLY A 21 -24.63 6.46 -10.23
N GLY A 22 -24.16 5.73 -9.21
CA GLY A 22 -22.90 5.98 -8.52
C GLY A 22 -21.70 5.89 -9.45
N TRP A 23 -20.62 6.59 -9.12
CA TRP A 23 -19.38 6.52 -9.91
C TRP A 23 -18.45 5.44 -9.35
N PRO A 24 -17.71 4.68 -10.16
CA PRO A 24 -17.98 4.42 -11.56
C PRO A 24 -19.07 3.35 -11.69
N ASP A 25 -19.76 3.32 -12.83
CA ASP A 25 -20.51 2.15 -13.27
C ASP A 25 -21.76 1.77 -12.44
N GLY A 26 -22.23 2.61 -11.53
CA GLY A 26 -23.53 2.41 -10.89
C GLY A 26 -24.69 2.55 -11.89
N GLY A 27 -25.72 1.73 -11.73
CA GLY A 27 -26.95 1.83 -12.53
C GLY A 27 -27.85 2.97 -12.06
N ASP A 28 -28.51 3.63 -13.01
CA ASP A 28 -29.54 4.64 -12.69
C ASP A 28 -30.80 3.97 -12.12
N ALA A 29 -31.53 4.70 -11.26
CA ALA A 29 -32.89 4.35 -10.92
C ALA A 29 -33.83 4.53 -12.14
N GLY A 30 -34.95 3.82 -12.12
CA GLY A 30 -36.07 4.05 -13.03
C GLY A 30 -36.75 5.38 -12.74
N ASP A 31 -37.42 5.90 -13.77
CA ASP A 31 -38.24 7.09 -13.71
C ASP A 31 -39.66 6.73 -13.20
N ASP A 32 -40.17 7.49 -12.24
CA ASP A 32 -41.60 7.52 -11.92
C ASP A 32 -42.32 8.29 -13.04
N THR A 33 -43.23 7.60 -13.73
CA THR A 33 -43.95 8.12 -14.89
C THR A 33 -45.36 8.63 -14.56
N GLU A 34 -45.77 8.63 -13.28
CA GLU A 34 -47.08 9.13 -12.88
C GLU A 34 -47.25 10.63 -13.23
N TRP A 35 -48.40 10.96 -13.83
CA TRP A 35 -48.72 12.31 -14.28
C TRP A 35 -49.06 13.29 -13.14
N PHE A 36 -49.49 12.76 -11.98
CA PHE A 36 -49.85 13.54 -10.79
C PHE A 36 -48.88 13.21 -9.65
N LYS A 37 -47.82 14.02 -9.51
CA LYS A 37 -46.71 13.90 -8.55
C LYS A 37 -47.13 13.95 -7.07
N THR A 38 -47.86 12.95 -6.59
CA THR A 38 -48.11 12.71 -5.17
C THR A 38 -48.49 11.25 -4.93
N PRO A 39 -47.72 10.46 -4.16
CA PRO A 39 -46.41 10.74 -3.58
C PRO A 39 -45.26 10.22 -4.45
N ASP A 40 -44.23 11.05 -4.67
CA ASP A 40 -43.03 10.68 -5.44
C ASP A 40 -42.37 9.41 -4.83
N ASP A 41 -42.29 8.33 -5.62
CA ASP A 41 -41.91 6.98 -5.17
C ASP A 41 -40.56 6.50 -5.72
N TYR A 42 -39.74 7.44 -6.18
CA TYR A 42 -38.44 7.16 -6.81
C TYR A 42 -37.56 6.23 -5.98
N SER A 43 -36.99 5.23 -6.65
CA SER A 43 -36.02 4.31 -6.08
C SER A 43 -34.60 4.87 -6.09
N GLY A 44 -33.73 4.24 -5.29
CA GLY A 44 -32.30 4.57 -5.23
C GLY A 44 -31.53 4.11 -6.47
N SER A 45 -30.39 4.73 -6.70
CA SER A 45 -29.44 4.28 -7.73
C SER A 45 -28.46 3.25 -7.19
N GLY A 46 -27.84 2.49 -8.10
CA GLY A 46 -26.77 1.57 -7.75
C GLY A 46 -25.48 2.31 -7.41
N GLY A 47 -24.75 1.79 -6.41
CA GLY A 47 -23.42 2.27 -6.06
C GLY A 47 -22.37 1.86 -7.08
N GLY A 48 -21.31 2.65 -7.20
CA GLY A 48 -20.19 2.32 -8.07
C GLY A 48 -19.28 1.23 -7.51
N SER A 49 -18.50 0.60 -8.39
CA SER A 49 -17.52 -0.41 -7.97
C SER A 49 -16.19 0.20 -7.58
N SER A 50 -15.56 -0.33 -6.56
CA SER A 50 -14.21 0.06 -6.14
C SER A 50 -13.18 -0.88 -6.79
N GLU A 51 -12.07 -0.36 -7.29
CA GLU A 51 -11.08 -1.12 -8.06
C GLU A 51 -9.65 -0.77 -7.65
N VAL A 52 -8.80 -1.81 -7.60
CA VAL A 52 -7.34 -1.66 -7.63
C VAL A 52 -6.81 -2.21 -8.94
N LYS A 53 -6.08 -1.38 -9.70
CA LYS A 53 -5.52 -1.76 -11.00
C LYS A 53 -4.05 -1.38 -11.13
N VAL A 54 -3.34 -1.99 -12.07
CA VAL A 54 -1.96 -1.63 -12.38
C VAL A 54 -1.94 -0.26 -13.03
N ALA A 55 -1.15 0.67 -12.47
CA ALA A 55 -1.14 2.06 -12.92
C ALA A 55 -0.80 2.16 -14.42
N ASN A 56 -1.54 3.02 -15.13
CA ASN A 56 -1.41 3.26 -16.58
C ASN A 56 -1.72 2.04 -17.48
N THR A 57 -2.50 1.08 -16.98
CA THR A 57 -2.99 -0.06 -17.78
C THR A 57 -4.47 -0.33 -17.47
N ASP A 58 -5.07 -1.24 -18.23
CA ASP A 58 -6.42 -1.78 -17.98
C ASP A 58 -6.40 -3.09 -17.19
N ILE A 59 -5.25 -3.46 -16.61
CA ILE A 59 -5.11 -4.70 -15.84
C ILE A 59 -5.68 -4.48 -14.43
N THR A 60 -6.90 -4.97 -14.21
CA THR A 60 -7.50 -5.06 -12.88
C THR A 60 -6.78 -6.10 -12.03
N ILE A 61 -6.42 -5.72 -10.80
CA ILE A 61 -5.86 -6.62 -9.79
C ILE A 61 -6.99 -7.22 -8.97
N MET A 62 -7.86 -6.36 -8.46
CA MET A 62 -9.06 -6.73 -7.70
C MET A 62 -10.12 -5.65 -7.82
N LEU A 63 -11.38 -6.05 -7.70
CA LEU A 63 -12.54 -5.17 -7.79
C LEU A 63 -13.60 -5.66 -6.82
N ALA A 64 -14.16 -4.74 -6.04
CA ALA A 64 -15.31 -4.96 -5.18
C ALA A 64 -16.54 -4.39 -5.87
N GLY A 65 -17.58 -5.20 -5.99
CA GLY A 65 -18.86 -4.76 -6.54
C GLY A 65 -19.48 -3.66 -5.68
N GLY A 66 -20.26 -2.79 -6.31
CA GLY A 66 -21.15 -1.85 -5.65
C GLY A 66 -22.47 -2.51 -5.26
N GLY A 67 -23.09 -2.02 -4.20
CA GLY A 67 -24.47 -2.39 -3.84
C GLY A 67 -25.48 -1.81 -4.82
N SER A 68 -26.70 -2.37 -4.88
CA SER A 68 -27.79 -1.78 -5.64
C SER A 68 -28.44 -0.62 -4.90
N GLY A 69 -29.29 0.14 -5.60
CA GLY A 69 -30.18 1.09 -4.98
C GLY A 69 -31.26 0.41 -4.13
N GLY A 70 -31.71 1.11 -3.10
CA GLY A 70 -32.86 0.74 -2.29
C GLY A 70 -34.18 1.05 -3.00
N CYS A 71 -35.26 0.49 -2.47
CA CYS A 71 -36.61 0.62 -3.02
C CYS A 71 -37.61 0.73 -1.86
N ASP A 72 -38.48 1.73 -1.86
CA ASP A 72 -39.42 2.00 -0.74
C ASP A 72 -38.71 1.94 0.64
N LYS A 73 -39.13 1.05 1.55
CA LYS A 73 -38.55 0.86 2.89
C LYS A 73 -37.40 -0.16 2.91
N HIS A 74 -37.06 -0.73 1.76
CA HIS A 74 -36.05 -1.78 1.65
C HIS A 74 -34.71 -1.20 1.25
N LYS A 75 -33.67 -1.68 1.94
CA LYS A 75 -32.29 -1.44 1.52
C LYS A 75 -32.04 -2.17 0.21
N GLY A 76 -31.15 -1.61 -0.61
CA GLY A 76 -30.71 -2.26 -1.83
C GLY A 76 -30.06 -3.62 -1.60
N GLY A 77 -29.95 -4.41 -2.65
CA GLY A 77 -29.17 -5.64 -2.66
C GLY A 77 -27.69 -5.35 -2.34
N PRO A 78 -27.06 -6.12 -1.44
CA PRO A 78 -25.65 -5.95 -1.15
C PRO A 78 -24.78 -6.32 -2.36
N ALA A 79 -23.52 -5.88 -2.36
CA ALA A 79 -22.55 -6.23 -3.39
C ALA A 79 -22.27 -7.75 -3.42
N GLY A 80 -22.20 -8.32 -4.62
CA GLY A 80 -21.90 -9.73 -4.86
C GLY A 80 -20.42 -10.11 -4.69
N GLY A 81 -20.15 -11.41 -4.63
CA GLY A 81 -18.80 -11.96 -4.59
C GLY A 81 -18.28 -12.34 -5.97
N ILE A 82 -17.30 -13.24 -6.03
CA ILE A 82 -16.74 -13.72 -7.30
C ILE A 82 -17.74 -14.66 -7.97
N GLY A 83 -18.19 -14.31 -9.17
CA GLY A 83 -19.05 -15.16 -9.99
C GLY A 83 -20.54 -15.09 -9.66
N TYR A 84 -20.96 -14.19 -8.75
CA TYR A 84 -22.35 -14.05 -8.37
C TYR A 84 -22.74 -12.63 -7.97
N HIS A 85 -24.01 -12.30 -8.17
CA HIS A 85 -24.68 -11.11 -7.66
C HIS A 85 -25.46 -11.43 -6.39
N LEU A 86 -25.78 -10.42 -5.60
CA LEU A 86 -26.63 -10.53 -4.42
C LEU A 86 -27.82 -9.57 -4.52
N GLY A 87 -29.00 -10.05 -4.14
CA GLY A 87 -30.22 -9.25 -4.16
C GLY A 87 -31.39 -9.95 -3.47
N TRP A 88 -32.50 -9.23 -3.33
CA TRP A 88 -33.65 -9.68 -2.56
C TRP A 88 -34.61 -10.54 -3.39
N THR A 89 -35.09 -11.65 -2.83
CA THR A 89 -36.21 -12.45 -3.38
C THR A 89 -37.46 -12.42 -2.51
N SER A 90 -37.37 -11.77 -1.37
CA SER A 90 -38.46 -11.57 -0.43
C SER A 90 -38.09 -10.44 0.53
N ASN A 91 -38.96 -10.11 1.48
CA ASN A 91 -38.71 -9.06 2.46
C ASN A 91 -37.55 -9.34 3.43
N THR A 92 -37.11 -10.59 3.57
CA THR A 92 -36.11 -10.98 4.58
C THR A 92 -34.94 -11.77 4.02
N ASN A 93 -35.04 -12.25 2.78
CA ASN A 93 -34.04 -13.16 2.21
C ASN A 93 -33.31 -12.50 1.03
N VAL A 94 -32.00 -12.35 1.22
CA VAL A 94 -31.04 -12.08 0.14
C VAL A 94 -30.59 -13.42 -0.43
N VAL A 95 -30.49 -13.52 -1.75
CA VAL A 95 -30.01 -14.71 -2.44
C VAL A 95 -28.83 -14.40 -3.32
N ARG A 96 -28.04 -15.44 -3.60
CA ARG A 96 -27.00 -15.43 -4.62
C ARG A 96 -27.59 -15.85 -5.95
N ILE A 97 -27.32 -15.08 -6.99
CA ILE A 97 -27.59 -15.47 -8.38
C ILE A 97 -26.28 -15.46 -9.16
N GLU A 98 -26.11 -16.37 -10.11
CA GLU A 98 -24.91 -16.39 -10.94
C GLU A 98 -24.73 -15.06 -11.67
N GLU A 99 -23.49 -14.59 -11.78
CA GLU A 99 -23.21 -13.36 -12.50
C GLU A 99 -23.57 -13.51 -13.99
N SER A 100 -24.11 -12.46 -14.58
CA SER A 100 -24.55 -12.45 -15.98
C SER A 100 -24.11 -11.17 -16.68
N GLY A 101 -23.86 -11.27 -17.99
CA GLY A 101 -23.46 -10.15 -18.83
C GLY A 101 -21.94 -9.99 -18.95
N SER A 102 -21.50 -8.87 -19.54
CA SER A 102 -20.09 -8.52 -19.74
C SER A 102 -19.78 -7.06 -19.38
N SER A 103 -20.80 -6.26 -19.03
CA SER A 103 -20.65 -4.85 -18.68
C SER A 103 -20.24 -4.71 -17.22
N ARG A 104 -19.45 -3.69 -16.91
CA ARG A 104 -19.21 -3.26 -15.53
C ARG A 104 -20.36 -2.44 -14.97
N THR A 105 -21.08 -1.75 -15.85
CA THR A 105 -22.19 -0.87 -15.49
C THR A 105 -23.38 -1.67 -15.01
N GLY A 106 -23.87 -1.32 -13.81
CA GLY A 106 -25.11 -1.84 -13.26
C GLY A 106 -26.31 -1.49 -14.12
N GLY A 107 -27.31 -2.36 -14.13
CA GLY A 107 -28.52 -2.17 -14.94
C GLY A 107 -29.35 -0.98 -14.47
N LYS A 108 -29.95 -0.25 -15.41
CA LYS A 108 -30.98 0.74 -15.12
C LYS A 108 -32.21 0.04 -14.51
N GLY A 109 -32.79 0.61 -13.47
CA GLY A 109 -34.10 0.21 -12.97
C GLY A 109 -35.22 0.45 -13.99
N VAL A 110 -36.28 -0.34 -13.92
CA VAL A 110 -37.43 -0.23 -14.84
C VAL A 110 -38.32 0.96 -14.46
N ASP A 111 -38.65 1.80 -15.42
CA ASP A 111 -39.57 2.94 -15.26
C ASP A 111 -41.01 2.44 -15.00
N SER A 112 -41.81 3.16 -14.20
CA SER A 112 -43.16 2.74 -13.83
C SER A 112 -44.03 3.89 -13.29
N ASP A 113 -45.35 3.73 -13.41
CA ASP A 113 -46.39 4.52 -12.71
C ASP A 113 -46.66 3.98 -11.28
N TYR A 114 -45.74 3.18 -10.77
CA TYR A 114 -45.75 2.60 -9.41
C TYR A 114 -44.28 2.64 -8.97
N ILE A 115 -43.92 1.97 -7.88
CA ILE A 115 -42.54 1.98 -7.37
C ILE A 115 -41.58 1.57 -8.50
N PRO A 116 -40.78 2.51 -9.05
CA PRO A 116 -39.89 2.23 -10.16
C PRO A 116 -38.71 1.41 -9.66
N GLY A 117 -38.03 0.74 -10.58
CA GLY A 117 -36.88 -0.08 -10.24
C GLY A 117 -35.70 0.73 -9.74
N ALA A 118 -34.99 0.19 -8.77
CA ALA A 118 -33.71 0.69 -8.33
C ALA A 118 -32.60 0.34 -9.32
N GLY A 119 -31.55 1.15 -9.35
CA GLY A 119 -30.36 0.85 -10.14
C GLY A 119 -29.58 -0.34 -9.59
N GLY A 120 -29.02 -1.16 -10.48
CA GLY A 120 -28.10 -2.24 -10.11
C GLY A 120 -26.71 -1.69 -9.77
N GLY A 121 -25.96 -2.39 -8.92
CA GLY A 121 -24.61 -1.98 -8.53
C GLY A 121 -23.58 -2.18 -9.66
N GLY A 122 -22.57 -1.32 -9.73
CA GLY A 122 -21.42 -1.53 -10.62
C GLY A 122 -20.59 -2.75 -10.19
N GLY A 123 -19.81 -3.35 -11.08
CA GLY A 123 -19.03 -4.53 -10.71
C GLY A 123 -18.10 -5.03 -11.81
N TRP A 124 -17.49 -6.19 -11.57
CA TRP A 124 -16.81 -6.94 -12.63
C TRP A 124 -17.81 -7.38 -13.68
N ARG A 125 -18.98 -7.80 -13.21
CA ARG A 125 -20.26 -7.73 -13.91
C ARG A 125 -21.18 -6.80 -13.13
N GLY A 126 -21.79 -5.85 -13.82
CA GLY A 126 -22.82 -4.99 -13.25
C GLY A 126 -24.03 -5.83 -12.82
N GLY A 127 -24.56 -5.50 -11.65
CA GLY A 127 -25.75 -6.14 -11.11
C GLY A 127 -27.00 -5.76 -11.92
N PRO A 128 -27.97 -6.67 -12.09
CA PRO A 128 -29.26 -6.33 -12.68
C PRO A 128 -29.97 -5.18 -11.95
N GLY A 129 -30.58 -4.27 -12.72
CA GLY A 129 -31.51 -3.28 -12.17
C GLY A 129 -32.79 -3.93 -11.66
N GLY A 130 -33.46 -3.26 -10.73
CA GLY A 130 -34.74 -3.67 -10.18
C GLY A 130 -35.85 -3.59 -11.22
N ARG A 131 -36.89 -4.41 -11.04
CA ARG A 131 -38.14 -4.28 -11.81
C ARG A 131 -38.99 -3.16 -11.18
N TRP A 132 -40.24 -3.03 -11.57
CA TRP A 132 -41.19 -2.19 -10.83
C TRP A 132 -41.98 -3.04 -9.82
N ALA A 133 -42.66 -2.39 -8.86
CA ALA A 133 -43.49 -3.08 -7.88
C ALA A 133 -44.73 -2.28 -7.48
N ASP A 134 -45.86 -2.98 -7.28
CA ASP A 134 -47.13 -2.43 -6.78
C ASP A 134 -47.36 -2.76 -5.29
N THR A 135 -47.10 -4.00 -4.89
CA THR A 135 -47.47 -4.60 -3.59
C THR A 135 -46.30 -5.36 -2.94
N SER A 136 -45.23 -5.59 -3.70
CA SER A 136 -44.05 -6.34 -3.29
C SER A 136 -42.80 -5.50 -3.52
N PRO A 137 -42.53 -4.49 -2.67
CA PRO A 137 -41.52 -3.46 -2.94
C PRO A 137 -40.13 -4.03 -3.21
N TRP A 138 -39.77 -5.14 -2.54
CA TRP A 138 -38.50 -5.84 -2.73
C TRP A 138 -38.20 -6.23 -4.18
N LYS A 139 -39.21 -6.42 -5.05
CA LYS A 139 -39.01 -6.71 -6.49
C LYS A 139 -38.43 -5.52 -7.25
N ALA A 140 -38.65 -4.32 -6.71
CA ALA A 140 -38.11 -3.09 -7.26
C ALA A 140 -36.66 -2.83 -6.84
N CYS A 141 -36.14 -3.55 -5.86
CA CYS A 141 -34.73 -3.44 -5.50
C CYS A 141 -33.87 -4.13 -6.57
N GLY A 142 -32.73 -3.52 -6.88
CA GLY A 142 -31.75 -4.09 -7.79
C GLY A 142 -30.90 -5.18 -7.13
N TYR A 143 -29.94 -5.65 -7.90
CA TYR A 143 -28.89 -6.56 -7.44
C TYR A 143 -27.56 -5.82 -7.40
N GLY A 144 -26.73 -6.11 -6.40
CA GLY A 144 -25.36 -5.61 -6.36
C GLY A 144 -24.52 -6.25 -7.46
N GLY A 145 -23.49 -5.54 -7.91
CA GLY A 145 -22.55 -6.06 -8.91
C GLY A 145 -21.62 -7.11 -8.32
N SER A 146 -21.00 -7.91 -9.19
CA SER A 146 -20.06 -8.96 -8.78
C SER A 146 -18.66 -8.42 -8.55
N SER A 147 -17.89 -9.14 -7.74
CA SER A 147 -16.50 -8.82 -7.41
C SER A 147 -15.53 -9.66 -8.26
N PHE A 148 -14.27 -9.23 -8.33
CA PHE A 148 -13.23 -9.91 -9.11
C PHE A 148 -11.87 -9.88 -8.44
N ILE A 149 -11.09 -10.92 -8.72
CA ILE A 149 -9.68 -10.99 -8.35
C ILE A 149 -8.83 -11.64 -9.44
N ASN A 150 -7.66 -11.07 -9.66
CA ASN A 150 -6.67 -11.62 -10.56
C ASN A 150 -5.71 -12.56 -9.80
N ASN A 151 -6.01 -13.86 -9.85
CA ASN A 151 -5.21 -14.91 -9.20
C ASN A 151 -3.78 -15.06 -9.75
N SER A 152 -3.43 -14.38 -10.85
CA SER A 152 -2.04 -14.35 -11.34
C SER A 152 -1.18 -13.30 -10.62
N ILE A 153 -1.82 -12.35 -9.92
CA ILE A 153 -1.16 -11.23 -9.24
C ILE A 153 -1.34 -11.36 -7.72
N VAL A 154 -2.54 -11.73 -7.27
CA VAL A 154 -2.87 -11.84 -5.85
C VAL A 154 -2.70 -13.29 -5.40
N THR A 155 -2.01 -13.49 -4.28
CA THR A 155 -1.83 -14.79 -3.64
C THR A 155 -2.58 -14.82 -2.32
N SER A 156 -3.26 -15.93 -2.03
CA SER A 156 -4.02 -16.17 -0.78
C SER A 156 -5.01 -15.05 -0.39
N PRO A 157 -5.97 -14.67 -1.25
CA PRO A 157 -6.92 -13.62 -0.91
C PRO A 157 -7.97 -14.07 0.12
N VAL A 158 -8.34 -13.13 1.00
CA VAL A 158 -9.53 -13.25 1.85
C VAL A 158 -10.60 -12.32 1.29
N ILE A 159 -11.80 -12.85 1.05
CA ILE A 159 -12.88 -12.14 0.35
C ILE A 159 -14.12 -12.19 1.22
N TYR A 160 -14.67 -11.01 1.51
CA TYR A 160 -15.94 -10.82 2.19
C TYR A 160 -16.93 -10.20 1.22
N ASP A 161 -18.09 -10.81 1.04
CA ASP A 161 -19.15 -10.22 0.21
C ASP A 161 -19.99 -9.21 0.99
N GLY A 162 -20.93 -8.54 0.33
CA GLY A 162 -21.75 -7.51 0.94
C GLY A 162 -22.72 -8.01 2.02
N THR A 163 -22.85 -9.32 2.25
CA THR A 163 -23.63 -9.84 3.39
C THR A 163 -22.85 -9.77 4.71
N GLU A 164 -21.53 -9.64 4.64
CA GLU A 164 -20.63 -9.61 5.79
C GLU A 164 -20.18 -8.18 6.14
N THR A 165 -20.61 -7.19 5.35
CA THR A 165 -20.26 -5.78 5.52
C THR A 165 -21.49 -4.94 5.85
N GLN A 166 -21.28 -3.71 6.30
CA GLN A 166 -22.39 -2.76 6.49
C GLN A 166 -22.91 -2.33 5.11
N TYR A 167 -24.24 -2.28 4.94
CA TYR A 167 -24.95 -1.83 3.72
C TYR A 167 -24.70 -0.35 3.34
N THR A 168 -23.66 0.28 3.88
CA THR A 168 -23.35 1.71 3.78
C THR A 168 -21.83 1.90 3.65
N GLY A 169 -21.40 2.86 2.83
CA GLY A 169 -19.99 3.20 2.60
C GLY A 169 -19.47 2.76 1.23
N ASP A 170 -18.20 3.09 0.95
CA ASP A 170 -17.59 3.06 -0.40
C ASP A 170 -16.88 1.74 -0.76
N GLY A 171 -17.18 0.65 -0.02
CA GLY A 171 -16.36 -0.56 -0.03
C GLY A 171 -14.94 -0.31 0.52
N CYS A 172 -14.20 -1.37 0.87
CA CYS A 172 -12.85 -1.22 1.41
C CYS A 172 -11.96 -2.36 0.93
N PHE A 173 -10.69 -2.05 0.65
CA PHE A 173 -9.64 -3.04 0.42
C PHE A 173 -8.55 -2.85 1.47
N SER A 174 -8.12 -3.96 2.09
CA SER A 174 -6.90 -4.00 2.88
C SER A 174 -5.83 -4.71 2.05
N VAL A 175 -4.73 -4.00 1.76
CA VAL A 175 -3.62 -4.53 0.95
C VAL A 175 -2.42 -4.75 1.86
N GLU A 176 -2.07 -6.01 2.10
CA GLU A 176 -0.82 -6.38 2.75
C GLU A 176 0.24 -6.65 1.67
N THR A 177 1.32 -5.87 1.68
CA THR A 177 2.41 -6.06 0.71
C THR A 177 3.42 -7.05 1.26
N VAL A 178 3.54 -8.21 0.61
CA VAL A 178 4.55 -9.22 0.94
C VAL A 178 5.75 -9.06 0.01
N TYR A 179 6.95 -8.92 0.57
CA TYR A 179 8.20 -8.81 -0.18
C TYR A 179 8.95 -10.14 -0.20
N ASN A 180 9.46 -10.53 -1.37
CA ASN A 180 10.53 -11.53 -1.44
C ASN A 180 11.82 -10.86 -1.00
N CYS A 181 12.24 -11.14 0.24
CA CYS A 181 13.43 -10.55 0.81
C CYS A 181 14.70 -10.98 0.08
N THR A 182 15.72 -10.11 0.13
CA THR A 182 17.04 -10.39 -0.43
C THR A 182 17.73 -11.56 0.29
N SER A 183 18.81 -12.10 -0.28
CA SER A 183 19.56 -13.22 0.32
C SER A 183 19.97 -12.93 1.76
N ASN A 184 19.94 -13.95 2.61
CA ASN A 184 20.29 -13.89 4.03
C ASN A 184 19.36 -13.00 4.90
N CYS A 185 18.24 -12.54 4.34
CA CYS A 185 17.29 -11.71 5.05
C CYS A 185 16.11 -12.54 5.56
N TYR A 186 15.78 -12.40 6.84
CA TYR A 186 14.63 -13.04 7.48
C TYR A 186 13.35 -12.22 7.29
N SER A 187 13.42 -10.90 7.47
CA SER A 187 12.31 -9.97 7.25
C SER A 187 12.79 -8.65 6.65
N CYS A 188 11.96 -8.05 5.79
CA CYS A 188 12.34 -6.89 5.01
C CYS A 188 11.19 -5.90 4.78
N SER A 189 11.54 -4.62 4.72
CA SER A 189 10.65 -3.51 4.40
C SER A 189 10.59 -3.21 2.91
N SER A 190 11.48 -3.83 2.12
CA SER A 190 11.43 -3.88 0.66
C SER A 190 12.24 -5.06 0.12
N SER A 191 12.18 -5.32 -1.18
CA SER A 191 13.00 -6.36 -1.82
C SER A 191 14.53 -6.14 -1.69
N PHE A 192 14.98 -4.96 -1.24
CA PHE A 192 16.40 -4.61 -1.14
C PHE A 192 16.86 -4.16 0.25
N ILE A 193 15.93 -3.85 1.15
CA ILE A 193 16.21 -3.37 2.51
C ILE A 193 15.75 -4.45 3.48
N CYS A 194 16.72 -5.07 4.14
CA CYS A 194 16.49 -6.05 5.17
C CYS A 194 16.34 -5.38 6.54
N ASP A 195 15.34 -5.79 7.30
CA ASP A 195 15.09 -5.33 8.67
C ASP A 195 15.71 -6.28 9.69
N GLN A 196 15.68 -7.60 9.41
CA GLN A 196 16.30 -8.62 10.26
C GLN A 196 17.04 -9.68 9.45
N CYS A 197 18.28 -9.93 9.82
CA CYS A 197 19.12 -10.96 9.22
C CYS A 197 18.79 -12.35 9.75
N ILE A 198 18.95 -13.37 8.91
CA ILE A 198 18.92 -14.78 9.35
C ILE A 198 20.08 -15.02 10.34
N GLN A 199 19.85 -15.89 11.32
CA GLN A 199 20.84 -16.24 12.34
C GLN A 199 22.21 -16.62 11.71
N GLY A 200 23.28 -16.04 12.24
CA GLY A 200 24.66 -16.26 11.79
C GLY A 200 25.17 -15.27 10.73
N THR A 201 24.28 -14.46 10.15
CA THR A 201 24.63 -13.40 9.19
C THR A 201 24.63 -12.02 9.86
N LYS A 202 25.27 -11.03 9.21
CA LYS A 202 25.55 -9.71 9.79
C LYS A 202 24.98 -8.59 8.92
N MET A 203 24.33 -7.63 9.57
CA MET A 203 23.72 -6.49 8.89
C MET A 203 24.76 -5.42 8.53
N TYR A 204 24.71 -4.91 7.31
CA TYR A 204 25.41 -3.70 6.87
C TYR A 204 24.62 -2.98 5.78
N ASN A 205 24.32 -1.69 5.97
CA ASN A 205 23.57 -0.85 5.02
C ASN A 205 22.29 -1.52 4.47
N GLY A 206 21.48 -2.11 5.36
CA GLY A 206 20.22 -2.75 5.00
C GLY A 206 20.35 -4.07 4.25
N ARG A 207 21.53 -4.71 4.26
CA ARG A 207 21.74 -6.05 3.67
C ARG A 207 22.44 -6.96 4.66
N CYS A 208 22.23 -8.27 4.49
CA CYS A 208 22.78 -9.30 5.35
C CYS A 208 23.89 -10.09 4.63
N TYR A 209 25.06 -10.15 5.26
CA TYR A 209 26.25 -10.80 4.73
C TYR A 209 26.64 -11.97 5.63
N GLY A 210 27.23 -13.03 5.07
CA GLY A 210 27.71 -14.15 5.87
C GLY A 210 28.91 -13.70 6.73
N PRO A 211 30.07 -13.45 6.12
CA PRO A 211 31.18 -12.69 6.70
C PRO A 211 31.19 -11.21 6.26
N CYS A 212 31.76 -10.33 7.09
CA CYS A 212 31.82 -8.89 6.84
C CYS A 212 32.80 -8.49 5.72
N ASP A 213 33.74 -9.36 5.34
CA ASP A 213 34.64 -9.12 4.20
C ASP A 213 33.93 -9.19 2.83
N GLN A 214 32.67 -9.64 2.78
CA GLN A 214 31.82 -9.63 1.59
C GLN A 214 31.10 -8.30 1.36
N THR A 215 31.21 -7.34 2.29
CA THR A 215 30.61 -6.02 2.10
C THR A 215 31.31 -5.24 1.00
N THR A 216 30.62 -4.26 0.41
CA THR A 216 31.21 -3.37 -0.59
C THR A 216 32.29 -2.44 -0.02
N ASP A 217 32.21 -2.15 1.27
CA ASP A 217 33.21 -1.38 2.02
C ASP A 217 34.13 -2.31 2.80
N ALA A 218 35.28 -1.79 3.25
CA ALA A 218 36.07 -2.44 4.28
C ALA A 218 35.32 -2.38 5.61
N THR A 219 34.84 -3.52 6.11
CA THR A 219 34.12 -3.61 7.38
C THR A 219 34.67 -4.72 8.28
N TYR A 220 34.31 -4.67 9.56
CA TYR A 220 34.65 -5.68 10.58
C TYR A 220 33.39 -6.13 11.32
N ASP A 221 33.43 -7.34 11.87
CA ASP A 221 32.35 -7.89 12.69
C ASP A 221 32.39 -7.26 14.09
N THR A 222 31.27 -6.66 14.52
CA THR A 222 31.14 -6.06 15.86
C THR A 222 30.91 -7.10 16.96
N GLY A 223 30.70 -8.37 16.60
CA GLY A 223 30.28 -9.45 17.49
C GLY A 223 28.80 -9.37 17.89
N ARG A 224 28.06 -8.39 17.36
CA ARG A 224 26.64 -8.15 17.66
C ARG A 224 25.72 -8.43 16.48
N GLY A 225 26.18 -9.20 15.50
CA GLY A 225 25.43 -9.48 14.28
C GLY A 225 25.37 -8.29 13.31
N THR A 226 26.32 -7.36 13.40
CA THR A 226 26.45 -6.22 12.49
C THR A 226 27.89 -6.11 11.99
N CYS A 227 28.05 -5.59 10.78
CA CYS A 227 29.35 -5.13 10.31
C CYS A 227 29.42 -3.62 10.45
N GLU A 228 30.59 -3.11 10.82
CA GLU A 228 30.87 -1.69 10.85
C GLU A 228 32.09 -1.35 10.01
N ARG A 229 32.11 -0.13 9.46
CA ARG A 229 33.16 0.30 8.56
C ARG A 229 34.49 0.47 9.31
N CYS A 230 35.57 0.01 8.68
CA CYS A 230 36.93 0.25 9.14
C CYS A 230 37.29 1.74 9.08
N ASP A 231 38.35 2.13 9.81
CA ASP A 231 38.99 3.40 9.59
C ASP A 231 39.44 3.53 8.11
N SER A 232 39.27 4.72 7.54
CA SER A 232 39.60 5.03 6.15
C SER A 232 41.06 4.76 5.75
N SER A 233 41.96 4.68 6.73
CA SER A 233 43.37 4.37 6.52
C SER A 233 43.65 2.88 6.29
N CYS A 234 42.72 1.99 6.68
CA CYS A 234 42.84 0.54 6.56
C CYS A 234 42.19 0.01 5.28
N LYS A 235 42.70 -1.10 4.75
CA LYS A 235 42.02 -1.88 3.70
C LYS A 235 41.12 -2.98 4.30
N THR A 236 41.56 -3.60 5.39
CA THR A 236 40.75 -4.45 6.25
C THR A 236 41.14 -4.18 7.70
N CYS A 237 40.25 -4.45 8.64
CA CYS A 237 40.48 -4.18 10.05
C CYS A 237 39.79 -5.24 10.93
N ASN A 238 40.10 -5.22 12.23
CA ASN A 238 39.37 -5.98 13.26
C ASN A 238 38.70 -5.06 14.29
N GLY A 239 38.61 -3.76 13.99
CA GLY A 239 38.04 -2.75 14.86
C GLY A 239 38.03 -1.36 14.19
N PRO A 240 37.41 -0.37 14.83
CA PRO A 240 37.14 0.93 14.21
C PRO A 240 38.36 1.87 14.15
N SER A 241 39.42 1.59 14.92
CA SER A 241 40.58 2.47 15.01
C SER A 241 41.55 2.31 13.82
N PHE A 242 42.24 3.40 13.45
CA PHE A 242 43.38 3.39 12.52
C PHE A 242 44.57 2.52 12.99
N THR A 243 44.57 2.11 14.26
CA THR A 243 45.55 1.19 14.87
C THR A 243 45.10 -0.27 14.89
N GLN A 244 43.99 -0.58 14.23
CA GLN A 244 43.37 -1.91 14.19
C GLN A 244 43.28 -2.44 12.75
N CYS A 245 44.17 -1.98 11.87
CA CYS A 245 44.25 -2.48 10.51
C CYS A 245 44.82 -3.91 10.50
N THR A 246 44.23 -4.78 9.68
CA THR A 246 44.74 -6.12 9.36
C THR A 246 45.35 -6.19 7.96
N SER A 247 45.03 -5.23 7.09
CA SER A 247 45.73 -5.02 5.82
C SER A 247 45.66 -3.56 5.39
N CYS A 248 46.56 -3.17 4.50
CA CYS A 248 46.70 -1.79 4.06
C CYS A 248 46.30 -1.57 2.61
N PRO A 249 45.82 -0.36 2.27
CA PRO A 249 45.62 0.03 0.88
C PRO A 249 46.93 -0.04 0.09
N SER A 250 46.82 -0.16 -1.24
CA SER A 250 47.97 -0.20 -2.12
C SER A 250 48.91 0.98 -1.89
N GLY A 251 50.23 0.72 -1.83
CA GLY A 251 51.24 1.75 -1.58
C GLY A 251 51.47 2.09 -0.10
N LYS A 252 50.89 1.33 0.83
CA LYS A 252 51.21 1.39 2.27
C LYS A 252 51.65 0.01 2.78
N ILE A 253 52.43 0.01 3.86
CA ILE A 253 52.85 -1.20 4.57
C ILE A 253 52.15 -1.28 5.92
N LEU A 254 51.82 -2.49 6.34
CA LEU A 254 51.24 -2.74 7.67
C LEU A 254 52.38 -2.84 8.69
N TRP A 255 52.38 -1.97 9.69
CA TRP A 255 53.35 -1.96 10.78
C TRP A 255 52.64 -1.71 12.11
N ASN A 256 52.75 -2.66 13.05
CA ASN A 256 52.06 -2.62 14.35
C ASN A 256 50.55 -2.29 14.22
N ASN A 257 49.84 -2.97 13.31
CA ASN A 257 48.42 -2.77 13.01
C ASN A 257 48.05 -1.36 12.50
N ILE A 258 49.04 -0.57 12.06
CA ILE A 258 48.86 0.76 11.47
C ILE A 258 49.36 0.72 10.02
N CYS A 259 48.66 1.41 9.12
CA CYS A 259 49.08 1.54 7.72
C CYS A 259 49.95 2.77 7.51
N ILE A 260 51.25 2.56 7.31
CA ILE A 260 52.25 3.62 7.10
C ILE A 260 52.76 3.63 5.65
N PRO A 261 53.23 4.78 5.13
CA PRO A 261 53.90 4.82 3.83
C PRO A 261 55.18 3.96 3.86
N PRO A 262 55.55 3.29 2.75
CA PRO A 262 56.85 2.64 2.62
C PRO A 262 57.93 3.72 2.67
N THR A 263 58.67 3.78 3.77
CA THR A 263 59.84 4.66 3.84
C THR A 263 60.95 4.06 2.98
N PRO A 264 61.67 4.87 2.19
CA PRO A 264 62.91 4.41 1.59
C PRO A 264 63.91 4.17 2.73
N HIS A 265 64.43 2.94 2.82
CA HIS A 265 65.48 2.60 3.77
C HIS A 265 66.70 3.51 3.59
N SER A 266 66.87 4.46 4.51
CA SER A 266 68.18 4.91 4.94
C SER A 266 68.21 4.87 6.48
N ASN A 267 69.25 4.24 7.01
CA ASN A 267 69.47 3.84 8.40
C ASN A 267 69.03 4.86 9.47
N PRO A 268 68.62 4.40 10.68
CA PRO A 268 68.37 5.29 11.80
C PRO A 268 69.71 5.84 12.33
N LEU A 269 69.98 7.12 12.07
CA LEU A 269 70.95 7.88 12.85
C LEU A 269 70.21 8.55 14.01
N LEU A 270 70.39 7.99 15.21
CA LEU A 270 70.10 8.67 16.47
C LEU A 270 70.87 10.00 16.50
N THR A 271 70.17 11.13 16.40
CA THR A 271 70.66 12.40 16.97
C THR A 271 69.50 13.12 17.68
N PRO A 272 69.74 13.66 18.89
CA PRO A 272 68.73 14.39 19.63
C PRO A 272 68.75 15.85 19.20
N TYR A 273 67.75 16.30 18.42
CA TYR A 273 67.58 17.71 18.15
C TYR A 273 66.22 18.22 18.61
N LYS A 274 66.29 18.99 19.70
CA LYS A 274 65.28 19.95 20.17
C LYS A 274 64.85 20.84 19.01
N PHE A 275 63.55 20.96 18.78
CA PHE A 275 62.98 22.11 18.07
C PHE A 275 62.08 22.90 19.01
N ALA A 276 62.55 24.09 19.37
CA ALA A 276 61.76 25.17 19.93
C ALA A 276 61.00 25.85 18.78
N PHE A 277 59.68 25.99 18.90
CA PHE A 277 58.89 26.85 18.03
C PHE A 277 58.60 28.18 18.73
N LYS A 278 59.08 29.28 18.13
CA LYS A 278 58.83 30.67 18.53
C LYS A 278 57.74 31.24 17.63
N ILE A 279 56.68 31.73 18.27
CA ILE A 279 55.50 32.37 17.67
C ILE A 279 55.85 33.78 17.18
N ARG A 280 55.30 34.20 16.03
CA ARG A 280 54.89 35.61 15.80
C ARG A 280 53.54 35.67 15.09
N SER A 281 52.59 36.25 15.80
CA SER A 281 51.20 36.59 15.45
C SER A 281 51.11 37.80 14.50
N LEU A 282 49.99 37.98 13.78
CA LEU A 282 48.95 39.00 14.13
C LEU A 282 47.68 38.89 13.22
N PHE A 283 46.52 38.47 13.77
CA PHE A 283 45.26 39.25 14.04
C PHE A 283 44.27 39.34 12.84
N ILE A 284 42.93 39.24 12.95
CA ILE A 284 41.94 39.91 13.83
C ILE A 284 40.65 39.00 13.93
N ILE A 285 40.25 38.51 15.12
CA ILE A 285 39.12 38.94 16.02
C ILE A 285 37.69 38.68 15.42
N LYS A 286 36.70 38.02 16.04
CA LYS A 286 36.11 38.16 17.41
C LYS A 286 35.18 36.95 17.73
N LYS A 287 35.36 36.37 18.93
CA LYS A 287 34.37 35.84 19.93
C LYS A 287 33.06 35.14 19.47
N LEU A 288 32.48 34.15 20.17
CA LEU A 288 32.87 33.22 21.26
C LEU A 288 31.59 32.40 21.65
N LYS A 289 31.76 31.11 22.00
CA LYS A 289 30.93 30.22 22.88
C LYS A 289 29.46 29.92 22.56
N LEU A 290 28.83 28.83 23.04
CA LEU A 290 29.11 27.39 23.28
C LEU A 290 27.82 26.86 23.97
N LEU A 291 27.39 25.63 23.64
CA LEU A 291 26.51 24.69 24.39
C LEU A 291 25.43 25.20 25.38
N GLY A 292 24.18 24.75 25.15
CA GLY A 292 23.57 23.67 25.94
C GLY A 292 22.95 23.96 27.33
N HIS A 293 21.63 23.72 27.40
CA HIS A 293 20.83 23.12 28.48
C HIS A 293 20.33 23.91 29.73
N LEU A 294 18.99 23.82 29.87
CA LEU A 294 18.18 23.44 31.05
C LEU A 294 17.82 24.47 32.15
N LEU A 295 16.50 24.42 32.46
CA LEU A 295 15.78 24.59 33.74
C LEU A 295 15.11 25.94 34.11
N SER A 296 13.77 25.86 34.10
CA SER A 296 12.84 26.18 35.20
C SER A 296 12.82 27.61 35.79
N ARG A 297 11.81 28.40 35.42
CA ARG A 297 10.58 28.63 36.20
C ARG A 297 9.54 29.34 35.35
#